data_AF-A0A845YAC3-F1
#
_entry.id   AF-A0A845YAC3-F1
#
_cell.length_a   1.000
_cell.length_b   1.000
_cell.length_c   1.000
_cell.angle_alpha   90.00
_cell.angle_beta   90.00
_cell.angle_gamma   90.00
#
_symmetry.space_group_name_H-M   'P 1'
#
loop_
_entity.id
_entity.type
_entity.pdbx_description
1 polymer ?
#
loop_
_entity_poly.entity_id
_entity_poly.type
_entity_poly.pdbx_seq_one_letter_code
_entity_poly.pdbx_strand_id
1 'polypeptide(L)'
;MSWKLDWKPPIENGKLKIDSTMGQYSWSASYAKLVLPTAQYSWSAPYAAQVHEGATLRSGRTLPARPWTTVATEEFDHPRQFIFHYQKLGSLAKAFKATAIEFGGVMQDAITSPIWEWDRTTVRSTGEIADSPRNIVDTGKLRDSYELRFS
;
A
#
# COMPACT_ATOMS: atom_id res chain seq x y z
N MET A 1 -18.13 21.36 16.86
CA MET A 1 -18.39 20.68 18.15
C MET A 1 -17.27 19.68 18.36
N SER A 2 -16.46 19.83 19.41
CA SER A 2 -15.45 18.82 19.78
C SER A 2 -15.02 19.08 21.21
N TRP A 3 -15.31 18.13 22.10
CA TRP A 3 -14.76 18.10 23.45
C TRP A 3 -13.57 17.13 23.44
N LYS A 4 -12.40 17.61 23.87
CA LYS A 4 -11.26 16.75 24.15
C LYS A 4 -11.37 16.25 25.58
N LEU A 5 -11.40 14.93 25.75
CA LEU A 5 -11.23 14.29 27.05
C LEU A 5 -9.76 13.91 27.20
N ASP A 6 -8.98 14.77 27.86
CA ASP A 6 -7.61 14.45 28.26
C ASP A 6 -7.63 13.56 29.50
N TRP A 7 -7.96 12.28 29.31
CA TRP A 7 -7.86 11.29 30.37
C TRP A 7 -6.41 10.84 30.55
N LYS A 8 -5.82 11.12 31.72
CA LYS A 8 -4.55 10.55 32.15
C LYS A 8 -4.83 9.47 33.21
N PRO A 9 -4.50 8.19 32.96
CA PRO A 9 -4.68 7.16 33.98
C PRO A 9 -3.83 7.47 35.22
N PRO A 10 -4.34 7.19 36.44
CA PRO A 10 -3.55 7.31 37.66
C PRO A 10 -2.52 6.17 37.67
N ILE A 11 -1.31 6.48 37.21
CA ILE A 11 -0.16 5.58 37.26
C ILE A 11 0.67 5.95 38.48
N GLU A 12 0.81 5.01 39.42
CA GLU A 12 1.74 5.12 40.54
C GLU A 12 2.73 3.96 40.45
N ASN A 13 4.03 4.26 40.38
CA ASN A 13 5.10 3.26 40.21
C ASN A 13 4.87 2.29 39.03
N GLY A 14 4.34 2.81 37.91
CA GLY A 14 4.13 2.03 36.68
C GLY A 14 2.92 1.08 36.70
N LYS A 15 2.06 1.17 37.71
CA LYS A 15 0.85 0.34 37.84
C LYS A 15 -0.41 1.20 37.89
N LEU A 16 -1.44 0.76 37.15
CA LEU A 16 -2.79 1.34 37.19
C LEU A 16 -3.44 1.01 38.53
N LYS A 17 -3.91 2.02 39.26
CA LYS A 17 -4.83 1.81 40.38
C LYS A 17 -6.25 1.61 39.83
N ILE A 18 -6.85 0.46 40.11
CA ILE A 18 -8.25 0.15 39.77
C ILE A 18 -8.99 -0.08 41.10
N ASP A 19 -10.06 0.68 41.33
CA ASP A 19 -10.97 0.52 42.48
C ASP A 19 -11.76 -0.80 42.34
N SER A 20 -11.81 -1.58 43.42
CA SER A 20 -12.12 -3.01 43.45
C SER A 20 -13.61 -3.36 43.45
N THR A 21 -14.48 -2.51 42.91
CA THR A 21 -15.95 -2.72 42.98
C THR A 21 -16.57 -3.49 41.83
N MET A 22 -15.80 -3.99 40.86
CA MET A 22 -16.31 -4.94 39.86
C MET A 22 -15.39 -6.16 39.77
N GLY A 23 -16.00 -7.33 39.93
CA GLY A 23 -15.46 -8.70 39.92
C GLY A 23 -14.05 -8.88 39.38
N GLN A 24 -13.25 -9.63 40.14
CA GLN A 24 -11.88 -10.01 39.80
C GLN A 24 -11.81 -10.71 38.43
N TYR A 25 -11.49 -9.96 37.39
CA TYR A 25 -10.97 -10.49 36.14
C TYR A 25 -9.46 -10.32 36.17
N SER A 26 -8.72 -11.39 36.46
CA SER A 26 -7.27 -11.39 36.33
C SER A 26 -6.89 -11.53 34.86
N TRP A 27 -6.60 -10.43 34.18
CA TRP A 27 -5.91 -10.47 32.89
C TRP A 27 -4.41 -10.31 33.13
N SER A 28 -3.66 -11.40 33.17
CA SER A 28 -2.20 -11.34 32.98
C SER A 28 -1.91 -11.21 31.49
N ALA A 29 -2.24 -10.06 30.90
CA ALA A 29 -1.66 -9.71 29.62
C ALA A 29 -0.18 -9.38 29.86
N SER A 30 0.68 -10.40 29.78
CA SER A 30 2.07 -10.16 29.41
C SER A 30 2.00 -9.33 28.13
N TYR A 31 2.39 -8.05 28.19
CA TYR A 31 2.66 -7.25 27.00
C TYR A 31 3.89 -7.86 26.32
N ALA A 32 3.70 -9.03 25.71
CA ALA A 32 4.57 -9.49 24.65
C ALA A 32 4.60 -8.34 23.65
N LYS A 33 5.79 -7.81 23.38
CA LYS A 33 6.04 -6.78 22.38
C LYS A 33 5.14 -7.06 21.19
N LEU A 34 4.09 -6.27 21.00
CA LEU A 34 3.12 -6.50 19.94
C LEU A 34 3.85 -6.18 18.64
N VAL A 35 4.43 -7.21 18.02
CA VAL A 35 5.02 -7.10 16.69
C VAL A 35 3.83 -7.06 15.74
N LEU A 36 3.48 -5.85 15.31
CA LEU A 36 2.49 -5.68 14.26
C LEU A 36 3.09 -6.25 12.97
N PRO A 37 2.36 -7.14 12.26
CA PRO A 37 2.86 -7.67 11.01
C PRO A 37 3.01 -6.52 10.02
N THR A 38 4.14 -6.47 9.32
CA THR A 38 4.37 -5.50 8.26
C THR A 38 4.46 -6.19 6.91
N ALA A 39 4.09 -5.47 5.85
CA ALA A 39 4.25 -5.89 4.48
C ALA A 39 5.07 -4.82 3.75
N GLN A 40 6.15 -5.24 3.10
CA GLN A 40 7.02 -4.37 2.32
C GLN A 40 6.92 -4.74 0.85
N TYR A 41 6.57 -3.76 0.03
CA TYR A 41 6.52 -3.85 -1.42
C TYR A 41 7.76 -3.16 -2.00
N SER A 42 8.44 -3.81 -2.93
CA SER A 42 9.62 -3.23 -3.57
C SER A 42 9.73 -3.63 -5.03
N TRP A 43 10.37 -2.74 -5.81
CA TRP A 43 10.67 -2.93 -7.22
C TRP A 43 12.14 -2.59 -7.45
N SER A 44 12.94 -3.60 -7.82
CA SER A 44 14.40 -3.45 -7.95
C SER A 44 14.84 -2.96 -9.34
N ALA A 45 13.91 -2.81 -10.29
CA ALA A 45 14.23 -2.28 -11.61
C ALA A 45 14.88 -0.88 -11.51
N PRO A 46 16.03 -0.63 -12.16
CA PRO A 46 16.76 0.64 -12.03
C PRO A 46 15.96 1.89 -12.42
N TYR A 47 14.92 1.71 -13.26
CA TYR A 47 14.06 2.77 -13.75
C TYR A 47 12.72 2.86 -13.00
N ALA A 48 12.50 2.06 -11.94
CA ALA A 48 11.22 2.03 -11.22
C ALA A 48 10.82 3.41 -10.71
N ALA A 49 11.73 4.12 -10.03
CA ALA A 49 11.46 5.47 -9.52
C ALA A 49 11.17 6.48 -10.65
N GLN A 50 11.88 6.39 -11.78
CA GLN A 50 11.64 7.29 -12.92
C GLN A 50 10.29 7.05 -13.57
N VAL A 51 9.81 5.80 -13.59
CA VAL A 51 8.47 5.48 -14.09
C VAL A 51 7.41 5.91 -13.10
N HIS A 52 7.64 5.68 -11.80
CA HIS A 52 6.71 6.02 -10.74
C HIS A 52 6.47 7.53 -10.65
N GLU A 53 7.55 8.31 -10.55
CA GLU A 53 7.52 9.75 -10.28
C GLU A 53 7.57 10.59 -11.56
N GLY A 54 7.90 9.99 -12.71
CA GLY A 54 8.26 10.71 -13.92
C GLY A 54 9.70 11.23 -13.86
N ALA A 55 10.16 11.87 -14.95
CA ALA A 55 11.50 12.45 -15.00
C ALA A 55 11.67 13.49 -16.11
N THR A 56 12.53 14.48 -15.88
CA THR A 56 13.01 15.38 -16.95
C THR A 56 14.41 14.97 -17.37
N LEU A 57 14.59 14.65 -18.65
CA LEU A 57 15.87 14.25 -19.23
C LEU A 57 16.74 15.48 -19.52
N ARG A 58 18.06 15.27 -19.63
CA ARG A 58 19.04 16.32 -19.98
C ARG A 58 18.72 17.04 -21.30
N SER A 59 18.02 16.38 -22.22
CA SER A 59 17.55 16.96 -23.48
C SER A 59 16.34 17.90 -23.33
N GLY A 60 15.88 18.17 -22.10
CA GLY A 60 14.65 18.91 -21.81
C GLY A 60 13.37 18.09 -22.00
N ARG A 61 13.47 16.79 -22.29
CA ARG A 61 12.30 15.93 -22.52
C ARG A 61 11.71 15.44 -21.20
N THR A 62 10.42 15.63 -20.99
CA THR A 62 9.68 15.13 -19.82
C THR A 62 9.11 13.73 -20.08
N LEU A 63 9.24 12.86 -19.08
CA LEU A 63 8.60 11.56 -18.97
C LEU A 63 7.49 11.72 -17.93
N PRO A 64 6.21 11.42 -18.26
CA PRO A 64 5.12 11.52 -17.31
C PRO A 64 5.24 10.43 -16.23
N ALA A 65 4.74 10.76 -15.04
CA ALA A 65 4.67 9.85 -13.90
C ALA A 65 3.63 8.73 -14.13
N ARG A 66 3.86 7.59 -13.48
CA ARG A 66 2.92 6.46 -13.37
C ARG A 66 2.87 6.01 -11.92
N PRO A 67 2.16 6.73 -11.05
CA PRO A 67 2.15 6.43 -9.62
C PRO A 67 1.23 5.22 -9.33
N TRP A 68 1.63 4.02 -9.77
CA TRP A 68 0.81 2.79 -9.65
C TRP A 68 0.45 2.45 -8.20
N THR A 69 1.26 2.87 -7.23
CA THR A 69 0.96 2.70 -5.80
C THR A 69 -0.20 3.57 -5.36
N THR A 70 -0.30 4.80 -5.90
CA THR A 70 -1.41 5.72 -5.62
C THR A 70 -2.69 5.18 -6.22
N VAL A 71 -2.66 4.78 -7.49
CA VAL A 71 -3.80 4.14 -8.17
C VAL A 71 -4.29 2.92 -7.40
N ALA A 72 -3.39 2.01 -7.03
CA ALA A 72 -3.78 0.84 -6.26
C ALA A 72 -4.36 1.21 -4.89
N THR A 73 -3.85 2.25 -4.23
CA THR A 73 -4.36 2.71 -2.93
C THR A 73 -5.78 3.25 -3.05
N GLU A 74 -6.08 3.95 -4.14
CA GLU A 74 -7.41 4.51 -4.43
C GLU A 74 -8.42 3.43 -4.83
N GLU A 75 -7.98 2.41 -5.57
CA GLU A 75 -8.84 1.33 -6.05
C GLU A 75 -9.06 0.21 -5.02
N PHE A 76 -8.12 -0.01 -4.11
CA PHE A 76 -8.16 -1.14 -3.17
C PHE A 76 -8.81 -0.75 -1.83
N ASP A 77 -10.01 -1.28 -1.59
CA ASP A 77 -10.74 -1.13 -0.32
C ASP A 77 -10.12 -2.01 0.77
N HIS A 78 -9.10 -1.48 1.44
CA HIS A 78 -8.34 -2.20 2.47
C HIS A 78 -9.23 -2.70 3.62
N PRO A 79 -10.12 -1.89 4.24
CA PRO A 79 -10.99 -2.39 5.31
C PRO A 79 -11.88 -3.55 4.86
N ARG A 80 -12.53 -3.42 3.69
CA ARG A 80 -13.43 -4.48 3.20
C ARG A 80 -12.69 -5.78 2.94
N GLN A 81 -11.54 -5.72 2.25
CA GLN A 81 -10.76 -6.91 1.94
C GLN A 81 -10.20 -7.56 3.19
N PHE A 82 -9.70 -6.77 4.14
CA PHE A 82 -9.23 -7.29 5.41
C PHE A 82 -10.32 -8.00 6.20
N ILE A 83 -11.51 -7.39 6.32
CA ILE A 83 -12.66 -7.99 7.01
C ILE A 83 -13.06 -9.30 6.33
N PHE A 84 -13.12 -9.32 5.00
CA PHE A 84 -13.42 -10.52 4.22
C PHE A 84 -12.43 -11.65 4.53
N HIS A 85 -11.12 -11.39 4.47
CA HIS A 85 -10.11 -12.40 4.76
C HIS A 85 -10.13 -12.83 6.22
N TYR A 86 -10.41 -11.92 7.15
CA TYR A 86 -10.50 -12.26 8.57
C TYR A 86 -11.69 -13.19 8.85
N GLN A 87 -12.86 -12.91 8.29
CA GLN A 87 -14.03 -13.77 8.39
C GLN A 87 -13.78 -15.17 7.80
N LYS A 88 -13.04 -15.24 6.69
CA LYS A 88 -12.73 -16.50 6.01
C LYS A 88 -11.65 -17.33 6.72
N LEU A 89 -10.63 -16.68 7.28
CA LEU A 89 -9.42 -17.35 7.77
C LEU A 89 -9.35 -17.45 9.30
N GLY A 90 -10.16 -16.69 10.03
CA GLY A 90 -10.24 -16.70 11.50
C GLY A 90 -8.95 -16.26 12.20
N SER A 91 -8.02 -15.60 11.50
CA SER A 91 -6.71 -15.21 12.04
C SER A 91 -6.26 -13.88 11.48
N LEU A 92 -5.93 -12.93 12.36
CA LEU A 92 -5.43 -11.59 11.99
C LEU A 92 -4.18 -11.67 11.12
N ALA A 93 -3.21 -12.53 11.47
CA ALA A 93 -1.97 -12.67 10.70
C ALA A 93 -2.23 -13.22 9.29
N LYS A 94 -3.11 -14.22 9.16
CA LYS A 94 -3.48 -14.77 7.86
C LYS A 94 -4.27 -13.75 7.03
N ALA A 95 -5.19 -13.02 7.66
CA ALA A 95 -5.99 -11.99 7.01
C ALA A 95 -5.13 -10.83 6.49
N PHE A 96 -4.20 -10.35 7.32
CA PHE A 96 -3.23 -9.34 6.91
C PHE A 96 -2.41 -9.80 5.71
N LYS A 97 -1.85 -11.02 5.78
CA LYS A 97 -1.04 -11.58 4.70
C LYS A 97 -1.84 -11.71 3.40
N ALA A 98 -3.07 -12.20 3.46
CA ALA A 98 -3.94 -12.33 2.29
C ALA A 98 -4.28 -10.96 1.67
N THR A 99 -4.67 -10.00 2.51
CA THR A 99 -4.95 -8.62 2.08
C THR A 99 -3.74 -7.97 1.42
N ALA A 100 -2.55 -8.15 1.99
CA ALA A 100 -1.30 -7.61 1.44
C ALA A 100 -0.93 -8.26 0.09
N ILE A 101 -1.14 -9.57 -0.06
CA ILE A 101 -0.93 -10.27 -1.34
C ILE A 101 -1.86 -9.69 -2.41
N GLU A 102 -3.14 -9.51 -2.09
CA GLU A 102 -4.11 -8.95 -3.05
C GLU A 102 -3.80 -7.49 -3.41
N PHE A 103 -3.45 -6.66 -2.42
CA PHE A 103 -3.02 -5.29 -2.68
C PHE A 103 -1.79 -5.24 -3.59
N GLY A 104 -0.83 -6.15 -3.34
CA GLY A 104 0.30 -6.41 -4.24
C GLY A 104 -0.13 -6.70 -5.67
N GLY A 105 -1.14 -7.54 -5.86
CA GLY A 105 -1.76 -7.83 -7.16
C GLY A 105 -2.30 -6.58 -7.84
N VAL A 106 -3.07 -5.75 -7.12
CA VAL A 106 -3.61 -4.49 -7.67
C VAL A 106 -2.49 -3.55 -8.11
N MET A 107 -1.38 -3.46 -7.36
CA MET A 107 -0.22 -2.68 -7.79
C MET A 107 0.41 -3.21 -9.08
N GLN A 108 0.46 -4.53 -9.27
CA GLN A 108 0.94 -5.12 -10.53
C GLN A 108 -0.02 -4.86 -11.68
N ASP A 109 -1.32 -4.96 -11.44
CA ASP A 109 -2.35 -4.69 -12.45
C ASP A 109 -2.30 -3.21 -12.88
N ALA A 110 -2.16 -2.29 -11.93
CA ALA A 110 -1.99 -0.86 -12.18
C ALA A 110 -0.75 -0.58 -13.04
N ILE A 111 0.40 -1.23 -12.78
CA ILE A 111 1.61 -1.11 -13.64
C ILE A 111 1.30 -1.49 -15.09
N THR A 112 0.46 -2.50 -15.30
CA THR A 112 0.09 -2.99 -16.64
C THR A 112 -1.09 -2.25 -17.29
N SER A 113 -1.72 -1.32 -16.57
CA SER A 113 -2.87 -0.59 -17.08
C SER A 113 -2.51 0.21 -18.34
N PRO A 114 -3.32 0.12 -19.42
CA PRO A 114 -3.12 0.94 -20.61
C PRO A 114 -3.50 2.41 -20.38
N ILE A 115 -4.12 2.73 -19.25
CA ILE A 115 -4.67 4.05 -18.93
C ILE A 115 -3.62 4.87 -18.20
N TRP A 116 -2.73 5.49 -18.98
CA TRP A 116 -1.88 6.57 -18.46
C TRP A 116 -1.99 7.76 -19.40
N GLU A 117 -2.51 8.86 -18.87
CA GLU A 117 -2.67 10.13 -19.57
C GLU A 117 -1.29 10.69 -19.93
N TRP A 118 -1.07 10.86 -21.23
CA TRP A 118 0.13 11.51 -21.76
C TRP A 118 -0.35 12.77 -22.48
N ASP A 119 0.01 13.94 -21.97
CA ASP A 119 -0.37 15.26 -22.51
C ASP A 119 0.21 15.59 -23.91
N ARG A 120 0.78 14.60 -24.61
CA ARG A 120 1.51 14.78 -25.86
C ARG A 120 1.02 13.91 -27.00
N THR A 121 1.01 14.50 -28.19
CA THR A 121 0.94 13.84 -29.50
C THR A 121 2.30 13.19 -29.79
N THR A 122 2.36 11.85 -29.82
CA THR A 122 3.55 11.10 -30.25
C THR A 122 3.23 10.48 -31.58
N VAL A 123 4.12 10.66 -32.53
CA VAL A 123 4.00 10.08 -33.86
C VAL A 123 4.71 8.73 -33.85
N ARG A 124 4.00 7.65 -34.21
CA ARG A 124 4.57 6.31 -34.39
C ARG A 124 5.57 6.34 -35.54
N SER A 125 6.45 5.34 -35.63
CA SER A 125 7.34 5.18 -36.80
C SER A 125 6.58 5.07 -38.13
N THR A 126 5.30 4.70 -38.07
CA THR A 126 4.36 4.66 -39.20
C THR A 126 3.79 6.04 -39.59
N GLY A 127 4.05 7.09 -38.81
CA GLY A 127 3.46 8.43 -39.03
C GLY A 127 2.12 8.66 -38.32
N GLU A 128 1.53 7.63 -37.70
CA GLU A 128 0.27 7.76 -36.95
C GLU A 128 0.46 8.54 -35.65
N ILE A 129 -0.46 9.46 -35.36
CA ILE A 129 -0.58 10.03 -34.02
C ILE A 129 -1.08 8.93 -33.09
N ALA A 130 -0.26 8.55 -32.12
CA ALA A 130 -0.72 7.78 -30.98
C ALA A 130 -1.42 8.75 -30.02
N ASP A 131 -2.68 8.48 -29.76
CA ASP A 131 -3.62 9.16 -28.89
C ASP A 131 -3.41 8.78 -27.40
N SER A 132 -3.90 9.63 -26.51
CA SER A 132 -3.99 9.36 -25.06
C SER A 132 -5.32 8.65 -24.78
N PRO A 133 -5.37 7.64 -23.91
CA PRO A 133 -4.28 7.03 -23.15
C PRO A 133 -3.44 6.01 -23.96
N ARG A 134 -2.17 5.83 -23.58
CA ARG A 134 -1.20 5.01 -24.34
C ARG A 134 -0.88 3.68 -23.68
N ASN A 135 -0.82 2.64 -24.52
CA ASN A 135 -0.24 1.35 -24.15
C ASN A 135 1.29 1.41 -24.23
N ILE A 136 1.96 1.59 -23.09
CA ILE A 136 3.37 1.17 -22.94
C ILE A 136 3.35 -0.08 -22.12
N VAL A 137 3.71 -1.15 -22.82
CA VAL A 137 4.05 -2.42 -22.24
C VAL A 137 5.35 -2.20 -21.46
N ASP A 138 5.29 -2.29 -20.13
CA ASP A 138 6.50 -2.60 -19.36
C ASP A 138 7.10 -3.84 -20.02
N THR A 139 8.41 -3.83 -20.27
CA THR A 139 9.12 -4.95 -20.92
C THR A 139 9.13 -6.24 -20.10
N GLY A 140 8.23 -6.37 -19.12
CA GLY A 140 8.20 -7.38 -18.07
C GLY A 140 9.11 -7.02 -16.90
N LYS A 141 10.25 -6.37 -17.16
CA LYS A 141 11.30 -6.19 -16.16
C LYS A 141 10.89 -5.38 -14.91
N LEU A 142 9.99 -4.39 -14.98
CA LEU A 142 9.52 -3.71 -13.77
C LEU A 142 8.63 -4.66 -12.96
N ARG A 143 7.69 -5.32 -13.62
CA ARG A 143 6.81 -6.34 -13.03
C ARG A 143 7.62 -7.48 -12.40
N ASP A 144 8.57 -8.02 -13.14
CA ASP A 144 9.43 -9.14 -12.73
C ASP A 144 10.35 -8.77 -11.56
N SER A 145 10.60 -7.47 -11.35
CA SER A 145 11.40 -6.97 -10.23
C SER A 145 10.62 -6.80 -8.92
N TYR A 146 9.32 -7.11 -8.92
CA TYR A 146 8.44 -6.98 -7.77
C TYR A 146 8.78 -8.02 -6.68
N GLU A 147 8.96 -7.54 -5.46
CA GLU A 147 9.09 -8.38 -4.27
C GLU A 147 8.12 -7.93 -3.16
N LEU A 148 7.50 -8.91 -2.51
CA LEU A 148 6.69 -8.74 -1.30
C LEU A 148 7.34 -9.48 -0.13
N ARG A 149 7.65 -8.75 0.94
CA ARG A 149 8.26 -9.29 2.17
C ARG A 149 7.36 -9.03 3.38
N PHE A 150 7.36 -9.98 4.31
CA PHE A 150 6.64 -9.88 5.58
C PHE A 150 7.63 -9.93 6.74
N SER A 151 7.39 -9.15 7.80
CA SER A 151 8.15 -9.20 9.05
C SER A 151 7.28 -8.96 10.28
#